data_AF-A0A942PL95-F1
#
_entry.id   AF-A0A942PL95-F1
#
_cell.length_a   1.000
_cell.length_b   1.000
_cell.length_c   1.000
_cell.angle_alpha   90.00
_cell.angle_beta   90.00
_cell.angle_gamma   90.00
#
_symmetry.space_group_name_H-M   'P 1'
#
loop_
_entity.id
_entity.type
_entity.pdbx_description
1 polymer ?
#
loop_
_entity_poly.entity_id
_entity_poly.type
_entity_poly.pdbx_seq_one_letter_code
_entity_poly.pdbx_strand_id
1 'polypeptide(L)' 'MGVIYGTQTIHTQLEERISHFLGMEEILLYSACFNANEGLFETLLGRKEAILRDA' A
#
# COMPACT_ATOMS: atom_id res chain seq x y z
N MET A 1 4.02 -0.24 -8.83
CA MET A 1 5.21 -0.42 -7.98
C MET A 1 4.72 -0.68 -6.56
N GLY A 2 4.70 -1.93 -6.10
CA GLY A 2 4.05 -2.28 -4.82
C GLY A 2 3.91 -3.78 -4.59
N VAL A 3 4.89 -4.57 -5.04
CA VAL A 3 4.89 -6.01 -4.77
C VAL A 3 6.29 -6.32 -4.28
N ILE A 4 6.41 -6.82 -3.05
CA ILE A 4 7.66 -7.37 -2.55
C ILE A 4 8.00 -8.57 -3.46
N TYR A 5 8.99 -8.39 -4.34
CA TYR A 5 9.38 -9.44 -5.28
C TYR A 5 10.05 -10.59 -4.53
N GLY A 6 9.48 -11.78 -4.62
CA GLY A 6 9.96 -12.95 -3.88
C GLY A 6 8.85 -13.91 -3.49
N THR A 7 8.86 -14.36 -2.24
CA THR A 7 7.91 -15.32 -1.63
C THR A 7 6.49 -14.76 -1.51
N GLN A 8 5.79 -14.59 -2.63
CA GLN A 8 4.48 -13.95 -2.70
C GLN A 8 3.45 -14.57 -1.75
N THR A 9 3.49 -15.90 -1.56
CA THR A 9 2.60 -16.63 -0.64
C THR A 9 2.65 -16.10 0.80
N ILE A 10 3.84 -15.86 1.37
CA ILE A 10 3.94 -15.40 2.76
C ILE A 10 3.49 -13.93 2.90
N HIS A 11 3.63 -13.14 1.84
CA HIS A 11 3.18 -11.74 1.84
C HIS A 11 1.66 -11.68 1.80
N THR A 12 1.01 -12.45 0.92
CA THR A 12 -0.46 -12.53 0.87
C THR A 12 -1.05 -13.07 2.18
N GLN A 13 -0.44 -14.09 2.78
CA GLN A 13 -0.88 -14.57 4.10
C GLN A 13 -0.74 -13.51 5.19
N LEU A 14 0.31 -12.68 5.13
CA LEU A 14 0.49 -11.59 6.08
C LEU A 14 -0.54 -10.48 5.85
N GLU A 15 -0.77 -10.10 4.60
CA GLU A 15 -1.80 -9.14 4.19
C GLU A 15 -3.17 -9.56 4.72
N GLU A 16 -3.62 -10.80 4.47
CA GLU A 16 -4.89 -11.34 4.96
C GLU A 16 -5.01 -11.27 6.50
N ARG A 17 -3.95 -11.63 7.23
CA ARG A 17 -3.96 -11.61 8.70
C ARG A 17 -4.05 -10.19 9.25
N ILE A 18 -3.37 -9.24 8.63
CA ILE A 18 -3.45 -7.83 9.02
C ILE A 18 -4.83 -7.25 8.65
N SER A 19 -5.37 -7.58 7.47
CA SER A 19 -6.71 -7.15 7.05
C SER A 19 -7.77 -7.58 8.05
N HIS A 20 -7.75 -8.85 8.45
CA HIS A 20 -8.65 -9.37 9.48
C HIS A 20 -8.45 -8.68 10.84
N PHE A 21 -7.19 -8.43 11.24
CA PHE A 21 -6.90 -7.76 12.51
C PHE A 21 -7.40 -6.31 12.54
N LEU A 22 -7.28 -5.58 11.44
CA LEU A 22 -7.70 -4.18 11.33
C LEU A 22 -9.16 -4.00 10.90
N GLY A 23 -9.84 -5.07 10.49
CA GLY A 23 -11.19 -5.02 9.93
C GLY A 23 -11.25 -4.32 8.57
N MET A 24 -10.17 -4.40 7.80
CA MET A 24 -10.07 -3.84 6.44
C MET A 24 -10.40 -4.92 5.40
N GLU A 25 -10.96 -4.51 4.26
CA GLU A 25 -11.33 -5.43 3.17
C GLU A 25 -10.09 -6.05 2.50
N GLU A 26 -9.15 -5.20 2.10
CA GLU A 26 -7.87 -5.61 1.51
C GLU A 26 -6.73 -4.73 2.03
N ILE A 27 -5.53 -5.32 2.10
CA ILE A 27 -4.30 -4.63 2.47
C ILE A 27 -3.20 -5.05 1.49
N LEU A 28 -2.41 -4.07 1.07
CA LEU A 28 -1.22 -4.30 0.26
C LEU A 28 0.04 -3.98 1.06
N LEU A 29 1.00 -4.90 1.06
CA LEU A 29 2.23 -4.79 1.81
C LEU A 29 3.33 -4.09 0.98
N TYR A 30 3.99 -3.12 1.61
CA TYR A 30 5.12 -2.40 1.04
C TYR A 30 6.38 -2.58 1.90
N SER A 31 7.56 -2.44 1.28
CA SER A 31 8.86 -2.54 1.98
C SER A 31 9.07 -1.47 3.05
N ALA A 32 8.46 -0.28 2.87
CA ALA A 32 8.47 0.80 3.85
C ALA A 32 7.26 1.71 3.64
N CYS A 33 6.89 2.47 4.67
CA CYS A 33 5.79 3.44 4.60
C CYS A 33 6.03 4.53 3.53
N PHE A 34 7.29 4.88 3.27
CA PHE A 34 7.61 5.80 2.18
C PHE A 34 7.16 5.26 0.83
N ASN A 35 7.44 3.98 0.53
CA ASN A 35 6.99 3.33 -0.70
C ASN A 35 5.47 3.16 -0.76
N ALA A 36 4.81 2.93 0.38
CA ALA A 36 3.35 2.87 0.45
C ALA A 36 2.71 4.21 0.05
N ASN A 37 3.26 5.32 0.55
CA ASN A 37 2.79 6.65 0.19
C ASN A 37 3.02 6.96 -1.29
N GLU A 38 4.20 6.69 -1.83
CA GLU A 38 4.47 6.86 -3.27
C GLU A 38 3.49 6.04 -4.12
N GLY A 39 3.32 4.75 -3.80
CA GLY A 39 2.41 3.86 -4.53
C GLY A 39 0.95 4.32 -4.48
N LEU A 40 0.50 4.85 -3.33
CA LEU A 40 -0.83 5.43 -3.17
C LEU A 40 -1.02 6.65 -4.06
N PHE A 41 -0.09 7.61 -4.01
CA PHE A 41 -0.20 8.85 -4.76
C PHE A 41 -0.09 8.65 -6.26
N GLU A 42 0.84 7.81 -6.73
CA GLU A 42 0.98 7.50 -8.16
C GLU A 42 -0.27 6.83 -8.74
N THR A 43 -0.95 6.00 -7.94
CA THR A 43 -2.15 5.28 -8.39
C THR A 43 -3.37 6.20 -8.46
N LEU A 44 -3.46 7.19 -7.58
CA LEU A 44 -4.64 8.05 -7.43
C LEU A 44 -4.51 9.42 -8.12
N LEU A 45 -3.30 9.91 -8.34
CA LEU A 45 -3.05 11.28 -8.82
C LEU A 45 -2.46 11.29 -10.22
N GLY A 46 -2.99 12.17 -11.07
CA GLY A 46 -2.41 12.51 -12.36
C GLY A 46 -1.74 13.88 -12.34
N ARG A 47 -1.56 14.47 -13.52
CA ARG A 47 -0.90 15.78 -13.67
C ARG A 47 -1.77 16.98 -13.30
N LYS A 48 -3.06 16.80 -13.09
CA LYS A 48 -4.02 17.92 -12.87
C LYS A 48 -4.48 18.04 -11.42
N GLU A 49 -4.13 17.06 -10.61
CA GLU A 49 -4.54 16.92 -9.24
C GLU A 49 -3.56 17.67 -8.32
N ALA A 50 -4.07 18.21 -7.21
CA ALA A 50 -3.28 18.89 -6.20
C ALA A 50 -3.36 18.11 -4.88
N ILE A 51 -2.25 18.06 -4.14
CA ILE A 51 -2.19 17.43 -2.83
C ILE A 51 -2.43 18.50 -1.77
N LEU A 52 -3.49 18.34 -0.98
CA LEU A 52 -3.67 19.08 0.27
C LEU A 52 -3.01 18.27 1.38
N ARG A 53 -2.02 18.88 2.05
CA ARG A 53 -1.23 18.25 3.11
C ARG A 53 -1.14 19.20 4.30
N ASP A 54 -1.18 18.64 5.50
CA ASP A 54 -0.83 19.36 6.72
C ASP A 54 0.69 19.63 6.78
N ALA A 55 1.10 20.59 7.61
CA ALA A 55 2.50 21.00 7.79
C ALA A 55 3.32 19.99 8.60
#